data_AF-A0A4Q9L668-F1
#
_entry.id   AF-A0A4Q9L668-F1
#
_cell.length_a   1.000
_cell.length_b   1.000
_cell.length_c   1.000
_cell.angle_alpha   90.00
_cell.angle_beta   90.00
_cell.angle_gamma   90.00
#
_symmetry.space_group_name_H-M   'P 1'
#
loop_
_entity.id
_entity.type
_entity.pdbx_description
1 polymer ?
#
loop_
_entity_poly.entity_id
_entity_poly.type
_entity_poly.pdbx_seq_one_letter_code
_entity_poly.pdbx_strand_id
1 'polypeptide(L)'
;MLQIIFVCLSLTIVTLSYVKSKNKNTVTPLVGQNTELEKFYILQDQGANQNILMKQLQAAALFVTENVIRLSEERSVLYDLYSERMISYLQWKNIEKTLSRLSFEKMSIESEAEALKNGWSSKMFGDCEKEVSKNLLVSDKLKKENRNNEDSFYLRKREVLEREVVRRLKENNREDYRGVRMIRRIKGIEVRVLVITEEIKGIEVRVLVIREEL
;
A
#
# COMPACT_ATOMS: atom_id res chain seq x y z
N MET A 1 47.06 -20.96 -28.42
CA MET A 1 45.72 -21.48 -28.08
C MET A 1 45.25 -21.00 -26.71
N LEU A 2 45.93 -21.33 -25.60
CA LEU A 2 45.54 -20.88 -24.24
C LEU A 2 45.45 -19.35 -24.07
N GLN A 3 46.40 -18.59 -24.62
CA GLN A 3 46.38 -17.12 -24.55
C GLN A 3 45.19 -16.48 -25.29
N ILE A 4 44.80 -17.07 -26.43
CA ILE A 4 43.64 -16.59 -27.23
C ILE A 4 42.34 -16.83 -26.45
N ILE A 5 42.23 -17.97 -25.77
CA ILE A 5 41.07 -18.30 -24.91
C ILE A 5 40.95 -17.31 -23.75
N PHE A 6 42.06 -16.92 -23.12
CA PHE A 6 42.05 -15.90 -22.05
C PHE A 6 41.60 -14.52 -22.55
N VAL A 7 42.03 -14.11 -23.75
CA VAL A 7 41.61 -12.85 -24.37
C VAL A 7 40.12 -12.88 -24.73
N CYS A 8 39.61 -14.01 -25.23
CA CYS A 8 38.18 -14.15 -25.48
C CYS A 8 37.36 -14.12 -24.18
N LEU A 9 37.81 -14.82 -23.12
CA LEU A 9 37.15 -14.81 -21.82
C LEU A 9 37.13 -13.42 -21.19
N SER A 10 38.24 -12.68 -21.23
CA SER A 10 38.28 -11.31 -20.71
C SER A 10 37.33 -10.39 -21.46
N LEU A 11 37.24 -10.51 -22.80
CA LEU A 11 36.28 -9.76 -23.60
C LEU A 11 34.83 -10.08 -23.21
N THR A 12 34.51 -11.36 -23.00
CA THR A 12 33.15 -11.78 -22.59
C THR A 12 32.77 -11.26 -21.21
N ILE A 13 33.72 -11.22 -20.26
CA ILE A 13 33.48 -10.67 -18.91
C ILE A 13 33.21 -9.17 -18.98
N VAL A 14 33.97 -8.45 -19.82
CA VAL A 14 33.81 -7.00 -20.01
C VAL A 14 32.47 -6.68 -20.67
N THR A 15 32.08 -7.40 -21.72
CA THR A 15 30.79 -7.18 -22.40
C THR A 15 29.61 -7.51 -21.48
N LEU A 16 29.67 -8.61 -20.74
CA LEU A 16 28.64 -8.96 -19.74
C LEU A 16 28.53 -7.91 -18.63
N SER A 17 29.66 -7.41 -18.13
CA SER A 17 29.70 -6.36 -17.10
C SER A 17 29.13 -5.04 -17.62
N TYR A 18 29.45 -4.68 -18.87
CA TYR A 18 28.92 -3.48 -19.51
C TYR A 18 27.40 -3.55 -19.71
N VAL A 19 26.90 -4.68 -20.20
CA VAL A 19 25.46 -4.93 -20.37
C VAL A 19 24.75 -4.90 -19.01
N LYS A 20 25.30 -5.55 -17.97
CA LYS A 20 24.76 -5.51 -16.61
C LYS A 20 24.74 -4.10 -16.01
N SER A 21 25.75 -3.28 -16.32
CA SER A 21 25.83 -1.89 -15.86
C SER A 21 24.77 -1.01 -16.52
N LYS A 22 24.55 -1.15 -17.84
CA LYS A 22 23.48 -0.43 -18.56
C LYS A 22 22.08 -0.89 -18.18
N ASN A 23 21.91 -2.18 -17.89
CA ASN A 23 20.63 -2.77 -17.51
C ASN A 23 20.33 -2.63 -16.00
N LYS A 24 20.95 -1.64 -15.34
CA LYS A 24 20.48 -1.14 -14.04
C LYS A 24 19.14 -0.46 -14.28
N ASN A 25 18.08 -1.26 -14.42
CA ASN A 25 16.71 -0.78 -14.45
C ASN A 25 16.58 0.29 -13.37
N THR A 26 16.20 1.50 -13.81
CA THR A 26 15.92 2.65 -12.96
C THR A 26 14.65 2.35 -12.20
N VAL A 27 14.79 1.48 -11.22
CA VAL A 27 13.75 1.13 -10.30
C VAL A 27 13.57 2.35 -9.39
N THR A 28 12.46 3.05 -9.59
CA THR A 28 12.05 4.14 -8.73
C THR A 28 11.81 3.57 -7.33
N PRO A 29 12.46 4.11 -6.29
CA PRO A 29 12.29 3.59 -4.95
C PRO A 29 10.84 3.80 -4.50
N LEU A 30 10.24 2.75 -3.92
CA LEU A 30 8.85 2.79 -3.41
C LEU A 30 8.67 3.77 -2.24
N VAL A 31 9.75 4.03 -1.52
CA VAL A 31 9.81 4.95 -0.39
C VAL A 31 10.74 6.09 -0.76
N GLY A 32 10.37 7.31 -0.41
CA GLY A 32 11.21 8.49 -0.56
C GLY A 32 12.55 8.38 0.19
N GLN A 33 13.40 9.38 0.00
CA GLN A 33 14.60 9.54 0.82
C GLN A 33 14.21 9.91 2.26
N ASN A 34 15.03 9.47 3.22
CA ASN A 34 14.81 9.79 4.62
C ASN A 34 15.28 11.23 4.91
N THR A 35 14.36 12.18 4.81
CA THR A 35 14.64 13.60 5.05
C THR A 35 15.08 13.88 6.49
N GLU A 36 14.66 13.04 7.44
CA GLU A 36 15.03 13.20 8.85
C GLU A 36 16.49 12.82 9.12
N LEU A 37 17.02 11.86 8.36
CA LEU A 37 18.43 11.49 8.41
C LEU A 37 19.32 12.56 7.77
N GLU A 38 18.90 13.18 6.67
CA GLU A 38 19.62 14.31 6.08
C GLU A 38 19.70 15.50 7.04
N LYS A 39 18.58 15.83 7.71
CA LYS A 39 18.55 16.84 8.76
C LYS A 39 19.49 16.51 9.92
N PHE A 40 19.63 15.23 10.28
CA PHE A 40 20.58 14.81 11.31
C PHE A 40 22.02 15.18 10.93
N TYR A 41 22.46 14.84 9.72
CA TYR A 41 23.82 15.16 9.27
C TYR A 41 24.05 16.67 9.19
N ILE A 42 23.06 17.44 8.72
CA ILE A 42 23.14 18.92 8.71
C ILE A 42 23.31 19.47 10.13
N LEU A 43 22.55 18.95 11.10
CA LEU A 43 22.63 19.38 12.50
C LEU A 43 23.95 18.94 13.16
N GLN A 44 24.51 17.80 12.74
CA GLN A 44 25.80 17.32 13.20
C GLN A 44 26.93 18.24 12.73
N ASP A 45 26.90 18.65 11.45
CA ASP A 45 27.86 19.59 10.86
C ASP A 45 27.79 20.98 11.53
N GLN A 46 26.60 21.39 11.98
CA GLN A 46 26.37 22.65 12.69
C GLN A 46 26.79 22.60 14.17
N GLY A 47 27.25 21.46 14.68
CA GLY A 47 27.66 21.30 16.07
C GLY A 47 26.49 21.38 17.06
N ALA A 48 25.30 20.93 16.66
CA ALA A 48 24.12 20.95 17.52
C ALA A 48 24.29 20.13 18.80
N ASN A 49 23.51 20.45 19.83
CA ASN A 49 23.51 19.73 21.10
C ASN A 49 23.16 18.24 20.89
N GLN A 50 23.89 17.35 21.57
CA GLN A 50 23.66 15.89 21.56
C GLN A 50 22.19 15.51 21.79
N ASN A 51 21.46 16.23 22.65
CA ASN A 51 20.04 15.94 22.89
C ASN A 51 19.15 16.18 21.67
N ILE A 52 19.49 17.17 20.83
CA ILE A 52 18.74 17.48 19.59
C ILE A 52 19.08 16.43 18.53
N LEU A 53 20.36 16.08 18.42
CA LEU A 53 20.83 15.01 17.53
C LEU A 53 20.17 13.67 17.85
N MET A 54 20.06 13.32 19.13
CA MET A 54 19.38 12.10 19.57
C MET A 54 17.89 12.09 19.18
N LYS A 55 17.17 13.19 19.36
CA LYS A 55 15.75 13.29 18.95
C LYS A 55 15.58 13.15 17.44
N GLN A 56 16.47 13.80 16.69
CA GLN A 56 16.42 13.75 15.23
C GLN A 56 16.75 12.35 14.69
N LEU A 57 17.73 11.68 15.31
CA LEU A 57 18.08 10.31 14.98
C LEU A 57 16.94 9.34 15.33
N GLN A 58 16.25 9.56 16.45
CA GLN A 58 15.06 8.79 16.80
C GLN A 58 13.92 8.98 15.79
N ALA A 59 13.70 10.19 15.27
CA ALA A 59 12.73 10.44 14.21
C ALA A 59 13.12 9.73 12.90
N ALA A 60 14.40 9.75 12.54
CA ALA A 60 14.92 9.01 11.39
C ALA A 60 14.76 7.49 11.56
N ALA A 61 15.03 6.97 12.76
CA ALA A 61 14.84 5.55 13.10
C ALA A 61 13.37 5.13 13.04
N LEU A 62 12.45 5.99 13.49
CA LEU A 62 11.01 5.75 13.42
C LEU A 62 10.55 5.65 11.96
N PHE A 63 10.99 6.57 11.10
CA PHE A 63 10.71 6.51 9.66
C PHE A 63 11.18 5.20 9.03
N VAL A 64 12.41 4.76 9.33
CA VAL A 64 12.95 3.49 8.79
C VAL A 64 12.14 2.31 9.31
N THR A 65 11.85 2.27 10.61
CA THR A 65 11.11 1.17 11.27
C THR A 65 9.70 1.03 10.70
N GLU A 66 8.98 2.14 10.55
CA GLU A 66 7.62 2.16 9.97
C GLU A 66 7.63 1.62 8.54
N ASN A 67 8.56 2.10 7.71
CA ASN A 67 8.65 1.67 6.32
C ASN A 67 9.07 0.21 6.18
N VAL A 68 9.96 -0.30 7.04
CA VAL A 68 10.36 -1.71 7.05
C VAL A 68 9.18 -2.60 7.41
N ILE A 69 8.42 -2.26 8.46
CA ILE A 69 7.23 -3.03 8.87
C ILE A 69 6.21 -3.05 7.73
N ARG A 70 5.82 -1.87 7.21
CA ARG A 70 4.86 -1.77 6.11
C ARG A 70 5.29 -2.56 4.87
N LEU A 71 6.54 -2.40 4.43
CA LEU A 71 7.04 -3.11 3.25
C LEU A 71 7.19 -4.61 3.51
N SER A 72 7.43 -5.05 4.75
CA SER A 72 7.48 -6.48 5.09
C SER A 72 6.10 -7.13 4.99
N GLU A 73 5.04 -6.42 5.39
CA GLU A 73 3.66 -6.88 5.22
C GLU A 73 3.32 -6.97 3.73
N GLU A 74 3.60 -5.92 2.97
CA GLU A 74 3.38 -5.88 1.51
C GLU A 74 4.19 -6.94 0.77
N ARG A 75 5.44 -7.20 1.20
CA ARG A 75 6.32 -8.21 0.61
C ARG A 75 5.68 -9.60 0.67
N SER A 76 5.03 -9.96 1.77
CA SER A 76 4.42 -11.28 1.90
C SER A 76 3.30 -11.47 0.85
N VAL A 77 2.40 -10.50 0.73
CA VAL A 77 1.33 -10.49 -0.28
C VAL A 77 1.89 -10.49 -1.71
N LEU A 78 2.92 -9.69 -1.96
CA LEU A 78 3.49 -9.54 -3.30
C LEU A 78 4.33 -10.75 -3.71
N TYR A 79 4.89 -11.50 -2.75
CA TYR A 79 5.57 -12.75 -3.04
C TYR A 79 4.59 -13.78 -3.59
N ASP A 80 3.41 -13.91 -2.99
CA ASP A 80 2.36 -14.83 -3.47
C ASP A 80 1.95 -14.47 -4.89
N LEU A 81 1.67 -13.19 -5.15
CA LEU A 81 1.33 -12.69 -6.49
C LEU A 81 2.47 -12.87 -7.51
N TYR A 82 3.73 -12.78 -7.07
CA TYR A 82 4.89 -13.03 -7.93
C TYR A 82 5.01 -14.52 -8.27
N SER A 83 4.80 -15.39 -7.29
CA SER A 83 4.85 -16.84 -7.47
C SER A 83 3.78 -17.33 -8.46
N GLU A 84 2.61 -16.69 -8.43
CA GLU A 84 1.50 -16.92 -9.37
C GLU A 84 1.69 -16.20 -10.73
N ARG A 85 2.83 -15.52 -10.94
CA ARG A 85 3.16 -14.73 -12.13
C ARG A 85 2.17 -13.61 -12.44
N MET A 86 1.45 -13.12 -11.44
CA MET A 86 0.50 -12.01 -11.57
C MET A 86 1.19 -10.64 -11.55
N ILE A 87 2.40 -10.55 -10.98
CA ILE A 87 3.22 -9.33 -10.98
C ILE A 87 4.56 -9.53 -11.68
N SER A 88 5.12 -8.45 -12.20
CA SER A 88 6.41 -8.48 -12.88
C SER A 88 7.57 -8.71 -11.91
N TYR A 89 8.61 -9.40 -12.36
CA TYR A 89 9.87 -9.52 -11.62
C TYR A 89 10.47 -8.16 -11.24
N LEU A 90 10.24 -7.12 -12.06
CA LEU A 90 10.73 -5.78 -11.78
C LEU A 90 10.10 -5.17 -10.52
N GLN A 91 8.79 -5.39 -10.33
CA GLN A 91 8.06 -4.92 -9.14
C GLN A 91 8.52 -5.67 -7.88
N TRP A 92 8.66 -7.00 -7.98
CA TRP A 92 9.23 -7.80 -6.88
C TRP A 92 10.64 -7.33 -6.50
N LYS A 93 11.51 -7.19 -7.50
CA LYS A 93 12.88 -6.70 -7.33
C LYS A 93 12.92 -5.28 -6.74
N ASN A 94 11.93 -4.44 -7.01
CA ASN A 94 11.86 -3.10 -6.44
C ASN A 94 11.68 -3.15 -4.92
N ILE A 95 10.79 -4.01 -4.45
CA ILE A 95 10.52 -4.17 -3.01
C ILE A 95 11.75 -4.72 -2.31
N GLU A 96 12.37 -5.76 -2.86
CA GLU A 96 13.61 -6.32 -2.30
C GLU A 96 14.73 -5.29 -2.24
N LYS A 97 14.90 -4.51 -3.31
CA LYS A 97 15.91 -3.45 -3.36
C LYS A 97 15.61 -2.33 -2.36
N THR A 98 14.35 -1.95 -2.19
CA THR A 98 13.93 -0.91 -1.25
C THR A 98 14.13 -1.38 0.19
N LEU A 99 13.77 -2.62 0.53
CA LEU A 99 14.05 -3.22 1.83
C LEU A 99 15.55 -3.31 2.11
N SER A 100 16.35 -3.71 1.11
CA SER A 100 17.80 -3.74 1.25
C SER A 100 18.35 -2.34 1.53
N ARG A 101 17.89 -1.31 0.81
CA ARG A 101 18.27 0.09 1.09
C ARG A 101 17.93 0.49 2.52
N LEU A 102 16.70 0.22 2.98
CA LEU A 102 16.28 0.53 4.35
C LEU A 102 17.10 -0.22 5.40
N SER A 103 17.54 -1.45 5.11
CA SER A 103 18.44 -2.20 6.01
C SER A 103 19.82 -1.54 6.14
N PHE A 104 20.36 -0.99 5.05
CA PHE A 104 21.59 -0.20 5.10
C PHE A 104 21.39 1.10 5.89
N GLU A 105 20.29 1.83 5.65
CA GLU A 105 19.96 3.03 6.43
C GLU A 105 19.79 2.72 7.92
N LYS A 106 19.13 1.60 8.26
CA LYS A 106 19.02 1.12 9.65
C LYS A 106 20.40 0.89 10.26
N MET A 107 21.28 0.18 9.55
CA MET A 107 22.64 -0.09 10.02
C MET A 107 23.45 1.19 10.22
N SER A 108 23.33 2.17 9.31
CA SER A 108 23.96 3.47 9.49
C SER A 108 23.44 4.17 10.75
N ILE A 109 22.12 4.22 10.94
CA ILE A 109 21.50 4.83 12.13
C ILE A 109 21.94 4.12 13.42
N GLU A 110 22.03 2.80 13.42
CA GLU A 110 22.53 2.02 14.57
C GLU A 110 23.97 2.40 14.91
N SER A 111 24.83 2.53 13.90
CA SER A 111 26.23 2.92 14.11
C SER A 111 26.37 4.35 14.66
N GLU A 112 25.57 5.30 14.17
CA GLU A 112 25.56 6.68 14.67
C GLU A 112 24.98 6.77 16.09
N ALA A 113 23.93 5.99 16.37
CA ALA A 113 23.32 5.93 17.70
C ALA A 113 24.30 5.37 18.73
N GLU A 114 25.07 4.35 18.35
CA GLU A 114 26.10 3.75 19.20
C GLU A 114 27.25 4.72 19.44
N ALA A 115 27.66 5.49 18.42
CA ALA A 115 28.68 6.53 18.55
C ALA A 115 28.26 7.66 19.51
N LEU A 116 26.97 8.01 19.54
CA LEU A 116 26.44 8.99 20.49
C LEU A 116 26.34 8.43 21.91
N LYS A 117 25.83 7.21 22.06
CA LYS A 117 25.65 6.56 23.36
C LYS A 117 25.66 5.04 23.23
N ASN A 118 26.64 4.40 23.86
CA ASN A 118 26.76 2.95 23.90
C ASN A 118 25.48 2.27 24.42
N GLY A 119 25.00 1.26 23.69
CA GLY A 119 23.82 0.46 24.00
C GLY A 119 22.49 1.19 23.82
N TRP A 120 22.48 2.39 23.25
CA TRP A 120 21.24 3.14 22.99
C TRP A 120 20.54 2.69 21.71
N SER A 121 21.30 2.27 20.70
CA SER A 121 20.79 1.78 19.40
C SER A 121 19.66 0.75 19.55
N SER A 122 19.92 -0.35 20.28
CA SER A 122 18.94 -1.42 20.50
C SER A 122 17.69 -0.95 21.24
N LYS A 123 17.84 -0.07 22.25
CA LYS A 123 16.70 0.49 23.00
C LYS A 123 15.87 1.42 22.14
N MET A 124 16.51 2.27 21.34
CA MET A 124 15.85 3.21 20.44
C MET A 124 14.97 2.47 19.43
N PHE A 125 15.50 1.46 18.74
CA PHE A 125 14.70 0.68 17.80
C PHE A 125 13.57 -0.09 18.49
N GLY A 126 13.80 -0.66 19.67
CA GLY A 126 12.74 -1.31 20.44
C GLY A 126 11.62 -0.36 20.90
N ASP A 127 11.94 0.91 21.16
CA ASP A 127 10.94 1.94 21.46
C ASP A 127 10.20 2.41 20.20
N CYS A 128 10.90 2.58 19.08
CA CYS A 128 10.29 2.87 17.77
C CYS A 128 9.33 1.76 17.33
N GLU A 129 9.68 0.49 17.49
CA GLU A 129 8.79 -0.64 17.13
C GLU A 129 7.49 -0.62 17.94
N LYS A 130 7.58 -0.32 19.24
CA LYS A 130 6.39 -0.17 20.10
C LYS A 130 5.54 1.02 19.67
N GLU A 131 6.16 2.13 19.29
CA GLU A 131 5.47 3.33 18.84
C GLU A 131 4.73 3.10 17.52
N VAL A 132 5.39 2.46 16.54
CA VAL A 132 4.76 2.06 15.28
C VAL A 132 3.62 1.07 15.52
N SER A 133 3.81 0.07 16.38
CA SER A 133 2.77 -0.89 16.73
C SER A 133 1.52 -0.23 17.35
N LYS A 134 1.71 0.78 18.20
CA LYS A 134 0.61 1.58 18.76
C LYS A 134 -0.10 2.37 17.66
N ASN A 135 0.64 3.01 16.77
CA ASN A 135 0.07 3.82 15.69
C ASN A 135 -0.73 2.96 14.70
N LEU A 136 -0.25 1.75 14.37
CA LEU A 136 -0.98 0.78 13.54
C LEU A 136 -2.33 0.41 14.19
N LEU A 137 -2.34 0.08 15.48
CA LEU A 137 -3.56 -0.25 16.23
C LEU A 137 -4.57 0.92 16.28
N VAL A 138 -4.09 2.16 16.41
CA VAL A 138 -4.93 3.36 16.39
C VAL A 138 -5.52 3.57 14.98
N SER A 139 -4.70 3.40 13.94
CA SER A 139 -5.16 3.53 12.55
C SER A 139 -6.24 2.51 12.19
N ASP A 140 -6.13 1.28 12.71
CA ASP A 140 -7.13 0.23 12.48
C ASP A 140 -8.44 0.49 13.22
N LYS A 141 -8.38 1.09 14.42
CA LYS A 141 -9.58 1.53 15.14
C LYS A 141 -10.31 2.63 14.36
N LEU A 142 -9.57 3.63 13.88
CA LEU A 142 -10.13 4.72 13.06
C LEU A 142 -10.72 4.21 11.73
N LYS A 143 -10.07 3.25 11.07
CA LYS A 143 -10.61 2.61 9.85
C LYS A 143 -11.92 1.85 10.12
N LYS A 144 -12.03 1.16 11.26
CA LYS A 144 -13.26 0.46 11.65
C LYS A 144 -14.40 1.44 11.97
N GLU A 145 -14.09 2.53 12.67
CA GLU A 145 -15.06 3.57 12.99
C GLU A 145 -15.56 4.31 11.74
N ASN A 146 -14.66 4.64 10.81
CA ASN A 146 -15.05 5.27 9.54
C ASN A 146 -15.87 4.34 8.65
N ARG A 147 -15.58 3.03 8.59
CA ARG A 147 -16.42 2.08 7.86
C ARG A 147 -17.84 2.01 8.42
N ASN A 148 -18.00 2.01 9.74
CA ASN A 148 -19.32 2.05 10.37
C ASN A 148 -20.08 3.34 10.02
N ASN A 149 -19.37 4.48 9.98
CA ASN A 149 -19.97 5.77 9.60
C ASN A 149 -20.35 5.81 8.12
N GLU A 150 -19.50 5.31 7.21
CA GLU A 150 -19.82 5.18 5.79
C GLU A 150 -21.03 4.27 5.57
N ASP A 151 -21.08 3.10 6.21
CA ASP A 151 -22.23 2.20 6.13
C ASP A 151 -23.52 2.89 6.61
N SER A 152 -23.45 3.70 7.67
CA SER A 152 -24.58 4.50 8.15
C SER A 152 -25.03 5.58 7.13
N PHE A 153 -24.09 6.20 6.44
CA PHE A 153 -24.36 7.20 5.40
C PHE A 153 -24.97 6.55 4.16
N TYR A 154 -24.44 5.40 3.73
CA TYR A 154 -25.00 4.61 2.64
C TYR A 154 -26.42 4.13 2.95
N LEU A 155 -26.68 3.67 4.18
CA LEU A 155 -28.02 3.29 4.63
C LEU A 155 -29.01 4.47 4.56
N ARG A 156 -28.61 5.67 5.03
CA ARG A 156 -29.45 6.88 4.94
C ARG A 156 -29.68 7.30 3.50
N LYS A 157 -28.64 7.29 2.65
CA LYS A 157 -28.77 7.64 1.23
C LYS A 157 -29.68 6.65 0.50
N ARG A 158 -29.58 5.36 0.83
CA ARG A 158 -30.49 4.31 0.33
C ARG A 158 -31.94 4.60 0.71
N GLU A 159 -32.23 4.86 1.98
CA GLU A 159 -33.59 5.17 2.42
C GLU A 159 -34.20 6.39 1.72
N VAL A 160 -33.41 7.44 1.51
CA VAL A 160 -33.87 8.65 0.80
C VAL A 160 -34.19 8.33 -0.65
N LEU A 161 -33.33 7.56 -1.33
CA LEU A 161 -33.54 7.14 -2.71
C LEU A 161 -34.74 6.19 -2.85
N GLU A 162 -34.92 5.25 -1.93
CA GLU A 162 -36.09 4.36 -1.89
C GLU A 162 -37.40 5.15 -1.70
N ARG A 163 -37.41 6.14 -0.80
CA ARG A 163 -38.57 7.02 -0.62
C ARG A 163 -38.87 7.84 -1.87
N GLU A 164 -37.84 8.39 -2.50
CA GLU A 164 -38.02 9.19 -3.73
C GLU A 164 -38.50 8.34 -4.90
N VAL A 165 -38.00 7.10 -5.06
CA VAL A 165 -38.48 6.15 -6.08
C VAL A 165 -39.93 5.77 -5.80
N VAL A 166 -40.30 5.43 -4.56
CA VAL A 166 -41.68 5.12 -4.19
C VAL A 166 -42.60 6.33 -4.42
N ARG A 167 -42.14 7.55 -4.12
CA ARG A 167 -42.90 8.78 -4.37
C ARG A 167 -43.17 8.97 -5.86
N ARG A 168 -42.14 8.85 -6.70
CA ARG A 168 -42.28 8.97 -8.16
C ARG A 168 -43.13 7.85 -8.78
N LEU A 169 -43.04 6.63 -8.24
CA LEU A 169 -43.89 5.51 -8.67
C LEU A 169 -45.37 5.73 -8.30
N LYS A 170 -45.65 6.26 -7.10
CA LYS A 170 -47.01 6.63 -6.68
C LYS A 170 -47.59 7.83 -7.44
N GLU A 171 -46.76 8.79 -7.81
CA GLU A 171 -47.16 9.92 -8.66
C GLU A 171 -47.49 9.46 -10.09
N ASN A 172 -46.82 8.42 -10.61
CA ASN A 172 -46.97 7.99 -12.00
C ASN A 172 -48.01 6.89 -12.25
N ASN A 173 -48.48 6.09 -11.27
CA ASN A 173 -49.56 5.12 -11.51
C ASN A 173 -50.37 4.78 -10.24
N ARG A 174 -51.70 4.90 -10.35
CA ARG A 174 -52.67 4.20 -9.47
C ARG A 174 -52.65 2.72 -9.84
N GLU A 175 -52.07 1.88 -8.99
CA GLU A 175 -52.49 0.50 -8.65
C GLU A 175 -51.30 -0.31 -8.08
N ASP A 176 -51.65 -1.34 -7.32
CA ASP A 176 -50.85 -2.07 -6.33
C ASP A 176 -49.47 -2.57 -6.80
N TYR A 177 -48.40 -2.05 -6.18
CA TYR A 177 -47.05 -2.62 -6.28
C TYR A 177 -46.69 -3.41 -5.01
N ARG A 178 -46.64 -4.75 -5.10
CA ARG A 178 -46.08 -5.63 -4.06
C ARG A 178 -44.64 -6.05 -4.40
N GLY A 179 -43.68 -5.26 -3.91
CA GLY A 179 -42.35 -5.75 -3.52
C GLY A 179 -41.21 -5.62 -4.55
N VAL A 180 -40.08 -5.08 -4.08
CA VAL A 180 -38.78 -5.08 -4.76
C VAL A 180 -37.84 -6.00 -3.97
N ARG A 181 -37.19 -6.99 -4.61
CA ARG A 181 -36.13 -7.79 -4.00
C ARG A 181 -34.83 -7.67 -4.80
N MET A 182 -33.75 -7.23 -4.14
CA MET A 182 -32.39 -7.32 -4.67
C MET A 182 -31.79 -8.70 -4.37
N ILE A 183 -31.16 -9.32 -5.38
CA ILE A 183 -30.43 -10.58 -5.21
C ILE A 183 -28.95 -10.39 -5.57
N ARG A 184 -28.13 -10.35 -4.51
CA ARG A 184 -26.67 -10.59 -4.42
C ARG A 184 -25.67 -9.62 -5.07
N ARG A 185 -24.61 -9.35 -4.29
CA ARG A 185 -23.38 -8.63 -4.62
C ARG A 185 -22.28 -9.66 -4.94
N ILE A 186 -21.64 -9.60 -6.10
CA ILE A 186 -20.43 -10.38 -6.42
C ILE A 186 -19.23 -9.42 -6.36
N LYS A 187 -18.15 -9.86 -5.72
CA LYS A 187 -16.95 -9.04 -5.41
C LYS A 187 -16.48 -8.21 -6.63
N GLY A 188 -16.43 -6.89 -6.45
CA GLY A 188 -15.72 -5.96 -7.34
C GLY A 188 -16.50 -5.36 -8.50
N ILE A 189 -17.73 -5.82 -8.78
CA ILE A 189 -18.60 -5.25 -9.83
C ILE A 189 -20.01 -5.10 -9.27
N GLU A 190 -20.53 -3.87 -9.24
CA GLU A 190 -21.89 -3.61 -8.77
C GLU A 190 -22.89 -3.89 -9.91
N VAL A 191 -23.48 -5.10 -9.91
CA VAL A 191 -24.54 -5.45 -10.86
C VAL A 191 -25.88 -5.24 -10.16
N ARG A 192 -26.64 -4.23 -10.60
CA ARG A 192 -28.00 -3.95 -10.10
C ARG A 192 -29.02 -4.58 -11.03
N VAL A 193 -29.71 -5.63 -10.59
CA VAL A 193 -30.79 -6.28 -11.35
C VAL A 193 -32.14 -5.87 -10.77
N LEU A 194 -32.96 -5.21 -11.58
CA LEU A 194 -34.33 -4.84 -11.23
C LEU A 194 -35.27 -5.88 -11.85
N VAL A 195 -35.95 -6.68 -11.02
CA VAL A 195 -36.95 -7.66 -11.49
C VAL A 195 -38.32 -7.07 -11.25
N ILE A 196 -39.05 -6.78 -12.34
CA ILE A 196 -40.46 -6.38 -12.30
C ILE A 196 -41.26 -7.63 -12.71
N THR A 197 -42.10 -8.13 -11.83
CA THR A 197 -43.04 -9.21 -12.13
C THR A 197 -44.42 -8.63 -12.35
N GLU A 198 -44.90 -8.64 -13.60
CA GLU A 198 -46.33 -8.51 -13.90
C GLU A 198 -46.89 -9.92 -14.15
N GLU A 199 -47.89 -10.33 -13.36
CA GLU A 199 -48.74 -11.47 -13.73
C GLU A 199 -49.75 -10.98 -14.77
N ILE A 200 -49.46 -11.17 -16.05
CA ILE A 200 -50.41 -11.57 -17.11
C ILE A 200 -49.55 -12.07 -18.29
N LYS A 201 -49.59 -13.41 -18.52
CA LYS A 201 -49.10 -14.13 -19.72
C LYS A 201 -47.88 -13.54 -20.44
N GLY A 202 -46.69 -13.80 -19.89
CA GLY A 202 -45.41 -13.58 -20.57
C GLY A 202 -44.42 -12.86 -19.68
N ILE A 203 -43.44 -13.60 -19.16
CA ILE A 203 -42.40 -13.02 -18.29
C ILE A 203 -41.46 -12.19 -19.18
N GLU A 204 -41.64 -10.87 -19.22
CA GLU A 204 -40.70 -9.95 -19.87
C GLU A 204 -39.65 -9.51 -18.83
N VAL A 205 -38.48 -10.16 -18.82
CA VAL A 205 -37.36 -9.78 -17.94
C VAL A 205 -36.62 -8.60 -18.56
N ARG A 206 -36.85 -7.38 -18.07
CA ARG A 206 -36.06 -6.20 -18.47
C ARG A 206 -34.86 -6.01 -17.53
N VAL A 207 -33.67 -6.39 -18.00
CA VAL A 207 -32.41 -6.19 -17.28
C VAL A 207 -31.89 -4.78 -17.54
N LEU A 208 -31.95 -3.92 -16.52
CA LEU A 208 -31.40 -2.57 -16.56
C LEU A 208 -29.98 -2.59 -15.97
N VAL A 209 -28.96 -2.66 -16.82
CA VAL A 209 -27.55 -2.61 -16.40
C VAL A 209 -27.12 -1.14 -16.30
N ILE A 210 -26.98 -0.65 -15.07
CA ILE A 210 -26.37 0.68 -14.82
C ILE A 210 -24.89 0.43 -14.53
N ARG A 211 -24.01 0.86 -15.44
CA ARG A 211 -22.56 0.98 -15.18
C ARG A 211 -22.29 2.39 -14.65
N GLU A 212 -21.76 2.50 -13.43
CA GLU A 212 -21.02 3.70 -13.01
C GLU A 212 -19.53 3.42 -13.24
N GLU A 213 -18.89 4.23 -14.09
CA GLU A 213 -17.42 4.29 -14.18
C GLU A 213 -16.92 5.14 -13.01
N LEU A 214 -15.93 4.60 -12.28
CA LEU A 214 -15.28 5.22 -11.11
C LEU A 214 -14.50 6.49 -11.48
#